data_AF-A0A7J9PXQ6-F1
#
_entry.id   AF-A0A7J9PXQ6-F1
#
_cell.length_a   1.000
_cell.length_b   1.000
_cell.length_c   1.000
_cell.angle_alpha   90.00
_cell.angle_beta   90.00
_cell.angle_gamma   90.00
#
_symmetry.space_group_name_H-M   'P 1'
#
loop_
_entity.id
_entity.type
_entity.pdbx_description
1 polymer ?
#
loop_
_entity_poly.entity_id
_entity_poly.type
_entity_poly.pdbx_seq_one_letter_code
_entity_poly.pdbx_strand_id
1 'polypeptide(L)'
;MIQLPISFNARSTSAALREVLKELKFKFERETTQKHYTRMMVVMPMPKFAYAFRFVVKEPSEFVMDLYDAKMTHSGVMHFIEIDGVNKENANDIRKVLNGLVKKLPRKPWKFTLGQRFQYAFLAPEIVTAKRKWRKLGIE
;
A
#
# COMPACT_ATOMS: atom_id res chain seq x y z
N MET A 1 5.45 11.16 -2.72
CA MET A 1 5.31 9.69 -2.75
C MET A 1 5.39 9.13 -1.35
N ILE A 2 4.39 8.37 -0.91
CA ILE A 2 4.33 7.73 0.41
C ILE A 2 4.10 6.23 0.21
N GLN A 3 4.98 5.40 0.76
CA GLN A 3 4.90 3.95 0.65
C GLN A 3 4.57 3.30 2.00
N LEU A 4 3.45 2.59 2.06
CA LEU A 4 2.89 1.95 3.25
C LEU A 4 2.91 0.42 3.11
N PRO A 5 3.65 -0.29 3.96
CA PRO A 5 3.59 -1.76 3.99
C PRO A 5 2.26 -2.22 4.58
N ILE A 6 1.68 -3.26 3.99
CA ILE A 6 0.40 -3.86 4.40
C ILE A 6 0.50 -5.38 4.56
N SER A 7 -0.31 -5.93 5.46
CA SER A 7 -0.37 -7.35 5.78
C SER A 7 -1.32 -8.16 4.89
N PHE A 8 -1.84 -7.56 3.82
CA PHE A 8 -2.82 -8.17 2.92
C PHE A 8 -2.34 -8.04 1.48
N ASN A 9 -2.66 -9.01 0.64
CA ASN A 9 -2.24 -8.97 -0.76
C ASN A 9 -2.86 -7.79 -1.52
N ALA A 10 -2.19 -7.35 -2.59
CA ALA A 10 -2.66 -6.23 -3.40
C ALA A 10 -4.06 -6.47 -3.99
N ARG A 11 -4.39 -7.72 -4.34
CA ARG A 11 -5.70 -8.09 -4.94
C ARG A 11 -6.88 -7.91 -3.99
N SER A 12 -6.80 -8.41 -2.76
CA SER A 12 -7.91 -8.24 -1.79
C SER A 12 -8.01 -6.78 -1.34
N THR A 13 -6.86 -6.13 -1.16
CA THR A 13 -6.81 -4.72 -0.75
C THR A 13 -7.33 -3.80 -1.85
N SER A 14 -7.12 -4.12 -3.13
CA SER A 14 -7.66 -3.34 -4.25
C SER A 14 -9.18 -3.45 -4.35
N ALA A 15 -9.75 -4.61 -4.06
CA ALA A 15 -11.19 -4.77 -3.96
C ALA A 15 -11.76 -3.90 -2.83
N ALA A 16 -11.18 -3.97 -1.62
CA ALA A 16 -11.61 -3.15 -0.50
C ALA A 16 -11.45 -1.64 -0.77
N LEU A 17 -10.32 -1.22 -1.33
CA LEU A 17 -10.05 0.18 -1.67
C LEU A 17 -11.07 0.71 -2.69
N ARG A 18 -11.38 -0.09 -3.71
CA ARG A 18 -12.40 0.27 -4.71
C ARG A 18 -13.75 0.53 -4.05
N GLU A 19 -14.17 -0.32 -3.13
CA GLU A 19 -15.44 -0.11 -2.46
C GLU A 19 -15.43 1.15 -1.59
N VAL A 20 -14.33 1.41 -0.87
CA VAL A 20 -14.19 2.64 -0.07
C VAL A 20 -14.28 3.89 -0.94
N LEU A 21 -13.58 3.91 -2.08
CA LEU A 21 -13.64 5.04 -3.01
C LEU A 21 -15.07 5.26 -3.54
N LYS A 22 -15.81 4.19 -3.83
CA LYS A 22 -17.21 4.26 -4.24
C LYS A 22 -18.12 4.80 -3.12
N GLU A 23 -17.96 4.31 -1.90
CA GLU A 23 -18.74 4.77 -0.74
C GLU A 23 -18.51 6.25 -0.44
N LEU A 24 -17.27 6.72 -0.59
CA LEU A 24 -16.91 8.13 -0.44
C LEU A 24 -17.32 8.99 -1.65
N LYS A 25 -17.88 8.39 -2.70
CA LYS A 25 -18.28 9.04 -3.97
C LYS A 25 -17.13 9.72 -4.71
N PHE A 26 -15.92 9.17 -4.60
CA PHE A 26 -14.75 9.67 -5.31
C PHE A 26 -14.84 9.27 -6.78
N LYS A 27 -14.51 10.18 -7.70
CA LYS A 27 -14.36 9.82 -9.13
C LYS A 27 -12.94 9.34 -9.35
N PHE A 28 -12.81 8.08 -9.78
CA PHE A 28 -11.53 7.45 -10.01
C PHE A 28 -11.53 6.62 -11.29
N GLU A 29 -10.37 6.52 -11.92
CA GLU A 29 -10.07 5.63 -13.03
C GLU A 29 -9.19 4.49 -12.56
N ARG A 30 -9.42 3.29 -13.11
CA ARG A 30 -8.60 2.12 -12.83
C ARG A 30 -7.66 1.88 -14.00
N GLU A 31 -6.38 1.90 -13.71
CA GLU A 31 -5.36 1.54 -14.68
C GLU A 31 -4.66 0.25 -14.24
N THR A 32 -4.31 -0.56 -15.23
CA THR A 32 -3.40 -1.70 -15.04
C THR A 32 -2.00 -1.19 -15.37
N THR A 33 -1.10 -1.14 -14.39
CA THR A 33 0.27 -0.64 -14.57
C THR A 33 1.30 -1.64 -14.04
N GLN A 34 2.52 -1.59 -14.57
CA GLN A 34 3.68 -2.31 -14.03
C GLN A 34 4.57 -1.35 -13.23
N LYS A 35 4.98 -1.74 -12.03
CA LYS A 35 5.79 -0.90 -11.13
C LYS A 35 7.17 -1.49 -10.90
N HIS A 36 8.20 -0.67 -11.03
CA HIS A 36 9.57 -1.06 -10.74
C HIS A 36 9.82 -1.06 -9.21
N TYR A 37 10.40 -2.13 -8.68
CA TYR A 37 10.93 -2.20 -7.32
C TYR A 37 12.31 -2.83 -7.32
N THR A 38 13.15 -2.44 -6.36
CA THR A 38 14.53 -2.93 -6.27
C THR A 38 14.62 -4.04 -5.23
N ARG A 39 15.15 -5.20 -5.62
CA ARG A 39 15.44 -6.32 -4.72
C ARG A 39 16.93 -6.38 -4.44
N MET A 40 17.31 -6.50 -3.16
CA MET A 40 18.70 -6.76 -2.76
C MET A 40 18.94 -8.28 -2.74
N MET A 41 19.82 -8.78 -3.61
CA MET A 41 20.40 -10.12 -3.52
C MET A 41 21.90 -9.97 -3.63
N VAL A 42 22.65 -10.39 -2.59
CA VAL A 42 24.13 -10.45 -2.58
C VAL A 42 24.76 -9.17 -3.16
N VAL A 43 24.77 -8.08 -2.39
CA VAL A 43 25.49 -6.82 -2.71
C VAL A 43 25.15 -6.20 -4.09
N MET A 44 24.05 -6.59 -4.74
CA MET A 44 23.65 -6.05 -6.04
C MET A 44 22.12 -5.76 -6.09
N PRO A 45 21.70 -4.53 -6.42
CA PRO A 45 20.29 -4.19 -6.61
C PRO A 45 19.79 -4.72 -7.95
N MET A 46 18.80 -5.63 -7.92
CA MET A 46 18.13 -6.12 -9.13
C MET A 46 16.78 -5.43 -9.29
N PRO A 47 16.56 -4.65 -10.36
CA PRO A 47 15.25 -4.08 -10.65
C PRO A 47 14.28 -5.20 -11.04
N LYS A 48 13.11 -5.23 -10.40
CA LYS A 48 12.02 -6.15 -10.70
C LYS A 48 10.73 -5.38 -10.93
N PHE A 49 9.85 -5.95 -11.75
CA PHE A 49 8.54 -5.41 -12.01
C PHE A 49 7.51 -6.11 -11.11
N ALA A 50 6.70 -5.35 -10.40
CA ALA A 50 5.51 -5.81 -9.71
C ALA A 50 4.29 -5.34 -10.49
N TYR A 51 3.32 -6.22 -10.68
CA TYR A 51 2.01 -5.81 -11.19
C TYR A 51 1.34 -4.91 -10.15
N ALA A 52 0.89 -3.73 -10.57
CA ALA A 52 0.26 -2.75 -9.69
C ALA A 52 -1.19 -2.49 -10.11
N PHE A 53 -2.10 -2.55 -9.14
CA PHE A 53 -3.44 -2.02 -9.29
C PHE A 53 -3.38 -0.52 -9.02
N ARG A 54 -3.54 0.28 -10.08
CA ARG A 54 -3.50 1.73 -10.00
C ARG A 54 -4.90 2.31 -9.95
N PHE A 55 -5.11 3.22 -9.00
CA PHE A 55 -6.32 4.03 -8.86
C PHE A 55 -5.94 5.50 -9.00
N VAL A 56 -6.36 6.13 -10.09
CA VAL A 56 -6.17 7.57 -10.32
C VAL A 56 -7.44 8.27 -9.85
N VAL A 57 -7.37 8.97 -8.73
CA VAL A 57 -8.49 9.77 -8.22
C VAL A 57 -8.41 11.16 -8.84
N LYS A 58 -9.50 11.61 -9.45
CA LYS A 58 -9.59 12.93 -10.12
C LYS A 58 -10.43 13.94 -9.31
N GLU A 59 -11.47 13.47 -8.61
CA GLU A 59 -12.33 14.32 -7.77
C GLU A 59 -12.71 13.60 -6.46
N PRO A 60 -12.78 14.29 -5.32
CA PRO A 60 -12.68 15.75 -5.12
C PRO A 60 -11.23 16.30 -5.08
N SER A 61 -10.23 15.42 -5.04
CA SER A 61 -8.83 15.80 -4.96
C SER A 61 -7.98 14.81 -5.76
N GLU A 62 -6.94 15.33 -6.42
CA GLU A 62 -6.11 14.56 -7.33
C GLU A 62 -4.98 13.83 -6.58
N PHE A 63 -4.98 12.50 -6.68
CA PHE A 63 -3.90 11.65 -6.17
C PHE A 63 -3.98 10.27 -6.82
N VAL A 64 -2.85 9.55 -6.78
CA VAL A 64 -2.76 8.20 -7.33
C VAL A 64 -2.47 7.22 -6.20
N MET A 65 -3.19 6.10 -6.17
CA MET A 65 -2.92 5.00 -5.26
C MET A 65 -2.53 3.74 -6.04
N ASP A 66 -1.31 3.28 -5.84
CA ASP A 66 -0.79 2.04 -6.40
C ASP A 66 -0.76 0.94 -5.34
N LEU A 67 -1.32 -0.21 -5.67
CA LEU A 67 -1.30 -1.42 -4.84
C LEU A 67 -0.50 -2.50 -5.54
N TYR A 68 0.57 -2.99 -4.92
CA TYR A 68 1.44 -3.97 -5.55
C TYR A 68 2.09 -4.94 -4.56
N ASP A 69 2.50 -6.07 -5.13
CA ASP A 69 3.15 -7.17 -4.44
C ASP A 69 4.63 -7.21 -4.84
N ALA A 70 5.53 -6.85 -3.92
CA ALA A 70 6.97 -6.82 -4.14
C ALA A 70 7.65 -8.06 -3.53
N LYS A 71 8.42 -8.78 -4.34
CA LYS A 71 9.17 -9.95 -3.89
C LYS A 71 10.48 -9.52 -3.22
N MET A 72 10.45 -9.36 -1.91
CA MET A 72 11.59 -8.85 -1.12
C MET A 72 12.69 -9.92 -0.94
N THR A 73 12.32 -11.17 -0.65
CA THR A 73 13.27 -12.30 -0.48
C THR A 73 13.03 -13.40 -1.53
N HIS A 74 13.74 -14.54 -1.45
CA HIS A 74 13.54 -15.64 -2.41
C HIS A 74 12.11 -16.22 -2.35
N SER A 75 11.50 -16.18 -1.17
CA SER A 75 10.19 -16.77 -0.87
C SER A 75 9.15 -15.75 -0.39
N GLY A 76 9.55 -14.57 0.10
CA GLY A 76 8.67 -13.59 0.71
C GLY A 76 8.18 -12.51 -0.26
N VAL A 77 6.85 -12.35 -0.33
CA VAL A 77 6.16 -11.30 -1.10
C VAL A 77 5.52 -10.29 -0.16
N MET A 78 6.11 -9.11 -0.05
CA MET A 78 5.58 -8.01 0.76
C MET A 78 4.61 -7.17 -0.07
N HIS A 79 3.59 -6.66 0.59
CA HIS A 79 2.51 -5.93 -0.06
C HIS A 79 2.56 -4.45 0.33
N PHE A 80 2.29 -3.57 -0.63
CA PHE A 80 2.40 -2.14 -0.43
C PHE A 80 1.19 -1.38 -0.98
N ILE A 81 0.84 -0.29 -0.29
CA ILE A 81 0.06 0.82 -0.83
C ILE A 81 1.03 1.96 -1.02
N GLU A 82 1.04 2.55 -2.20
CA GLU A 82 1.83 3.73 -2.50
C GLU A 82 0.93 4.84 -2.98
N ILE A 83 1.18 6.03 -2.48
CA ILE A 83 0.35 7.21 -2.74
C ILE A 83 1.22 8.30 -3.33
N ASP A 84 0.88 8.70 -4.55
CA ASP A 84 1.52 9.77 -5.29
C ASP A 84 0.63 11.00 -5.37
N GLY A 85 1.27 12.17 -5.53
CA GLY A 85 0.57 13.46 -5.53
C GLY A 85 0.19 13.99 -4.14
N VAL A 86 0.68 13.43 -3.04
CA VAL A 86 0.33 13.88 -1.68
C VAL A 86 0.75 15.34 -1.45
N ASN A 87 -0.23 16.20 -1.17
CA ASN A 87 -0.09 17.61 -0.85
C ASN A 87 -0.98 17.98 0.36
N LYS A 88 -0.92 19.22 0.86
CA LYS A 88 -1.69 19.62 2.04
C LYS A 88 -3.21 19.61 1.81
N GLU A 89 -3.63 19.84 0.57
CA GLU A 89 -5.03 19.95 0.17
C GLU A 89 -5.71 18.57 0.11
N ASN A 90 -5.03 17.56 -0.43
CA ASN A 90 -5.56 16.20 -0.53
C ASN A 90 -5.25 15.31 0.70
N ALA A 91 -4.41 15.76 1.64
CA ALA A 91 -4.02 15.00 2.82
C ALA A 91 -5.23 14.51 3.65
N ASN A 92 -6.26 15.35 3.79
CA ASN A 92 -7.48 15.00 4.52
C ASN A 92 -8.28 13.91 3.80
N ASP A 93 -8.38 13.98 2.48
CA ASP A 93 -9.12 13.01 1.67
C ASP A 93 -8.39 11.67 1.59
N ILE A 94 -7.07 11.70 1.42
CA ILE A 94 -6.22 10.50 1.54
C ILE A 94 -6.43 9.84 2.90
N ARG A 95 -6.45 10.63 3.98
CA ARG A 95 -6.70 10.09 5.34
C ARG A 95 -8.09 9.50 5.49
N LYS A 96 -9.13 10.09 4.89
CA LYS A 96 -10.50 9.52 4.86
C LYS A 96 -10.51 8.18 4.15
N VAL A 97 -9.90 8.09 2.96
CA VAL A 97 -9.82 6.85 2.19
C VAL A 97 -9.07 5.76 2.97
N LEU A 98 -7.91 6.09 3.54
CA LEU A 98 -7.13 5.12 4.30
C LEU A 98 -7.86 4.67 5.59
N ASN A 99 -8.56 5.58 6.28
CA ASN A 99 -9.40 5.21 7.43
C ASN A 99 -10.56 4.30 7.03
N GLY A 100 -11.22 4.59 5.90
CA GLY A 100 -12.26 3.72 5.35
C GLY A 100 -11.70 2.33 5.03
N LEU A 101 -10.50 2.27 4.44
CA LEU A 101 -9.82 1.02 4.14
C LEU A 101 -9.49 0.22 5.40
N VAL A 102 -8.95 0.85 6.45
CA VAL A 102 -8.64 0.19 7.72
C VAL A 102 -9.90 -0.42 8.36
N LYS A 103 -11.05 0.27 8.26
CA LYS A 103 -12.33 -0.24 8.79
C LYS A 103 -12.86 -1.44 8.02
N LYS A 104 -12.61 -1.54 6.71
CA LYS A 104 -13.04 -2.67 5.89
C LYS A 104 -12.15 -3.91 6.00
N LEU A 105 -10.88 -3.72 6.36
CA LEU A 105 -9.96 -4.84 6.51
C LEU A 105 -10.26 -5.61 7.81
N PRO A 106 -10.14 -6.96 7.80
CA PRO A 106 -10.47 -7.78 8.97
C PRO A 106 -9.51 -7.57 10.16
N ARG A 107 -8.35 -6.93 9.91
CA ARG A 107 -7.40 -6.49 10.92
C ARG A 107 -6.66 -5.25 10.41
N LYS A 108 -6.05 -4.53 11.34
CA LYS A 108 -5.21 -3.37 11.04
C LYS A 108 -4.11 -3.73 10.02
N PRO A 109 -3.92 -2.98 8.92
CA PRO A 109 -3.01 -3.36 7.84
C PRO A 109 -1.53 -3.42 8.24
N TRP A 110 -1.12 -2.76 9.33
CA TRP A 110 0.24 -2.86 9.89
C TRP A 110 0.42 -4.01 10.89
N LYS A 111 -0.60 -4.83 11.16
CA LYS A 111 -0.51 -5.99 12.06
C LYS A 111 -0.25 -7.28 11.26
N PHE A 112 1.02 -7.56 11.03
CA PHE A 112 1.49 -8.80 10.38
C PHE A 112 1.33 -10.03 11.30
N THR A 113 0.90 -11.17 10.75
CA THR A 113 0.89 -12.45 11.49
C THR A 113 2.32 -12.96 11.69
N LEU A 114 2.52 -13.88 12.63
CA LEU A 114 3.82 -14.54 12.82
C LEU A 114 4.33 -15.18 11.52
N GLY A 115 3.48 -15.91 10.80
CA GLY A 115 3.86 -16.50 9.50
C GLY A 115 4.31 -15.46 8.46
N GLN A 116 3.63 -14.32 8.37
CA GLN A 116 4.03 -13.22 7.48
C GLN A 116 5.35 -12.60 7.91
N ARG A 117 5.56 -12.40 9.22
CA ARG A 117 6.83 -11.90 9.74
C ARG A 117 7.99 -12.85 9.42
N PHE A 118 7.77 -14.16 9.49
CA PHE A 118 8.78 -15.14 9.08
C PHE A 118 9.07 -15.06 7.58
N GLN A 119 8.05 -15.00 6.73
CA GLN A 119 8.23 -14.90 5.27
C GLN A 119 8.98 -13.63 4.83
N TYR A 120 8.78 -12.51 5.55
CA TYR A 120 9.36 -11.21 5.20
C TYR A 120 10.70 -10.92 5.89
N ALA A 121 11.20 -11.85 6.70
CA ALA A 121 12.21 -11.63 7.74
C ALA A 121 11.70 -10.77 8.90
N PHE A 122 11.70 -11.34 10.10
CA PHE A 122 11.02 -10.82 11.29
C PHE A 122 11.41 -9.37 11.66
N LEU A 123 12.65 -8.98 11.32
CA LEU A 123 13.24 -7.66 11.60
C LEU A 123 13.35 -6.77 10.37
N ALA A 124 12.67 -7.10 9.26
CA ALA A 124 12.65 -6.25 8.08
C ALA A 124 12.19 -4.82 8.46
N PRO A 125 12.91 -3.76 8.05
CA PRO A 125 12.58 -2.39 8.40
C PRO A 125 11.13 -2.01 8.09
N GLU A 126 10.56 -2.60 7.05
CA GLU A 126 9.19 -2.38 6.61
C GLU A 126 8.16 -2.91 7.62
N ILE A 127 8.41 -4.05 8.27
CA ILE A 127 7.54 -4.58 9.32
C ILE A 127 7.65 -3.72 10.57
N VAL A 128 8.88 -3.45 11.01
CA VAL A 128 9.17 -2.75 12.27
C VAL A 128 8.65 -1.31 12.20
N THR A 129 8.80 -0.64 11.06
CA THR A 129 8.38 0.75 10.87
C THR A 129 6.95 0.90 10.36
N ALA A 130 6.25 -0.18 9.99
CA ALA A 130 4.90 -0.14 9.42
C ALA A 130 3.96 0.74 10.26
N LYS A 131 3.76 0.40 11.53
CA LYS A 131 2.87 1.15 12.43
C LYS A 131 3.26 2.63 12.51
N ARG A 132 4.57 2.93 12.51
CA ARG A 132 5.07 4.32 12.55
C ARG A 132 4.73 5.07 11.26
N LYS A 133 4.85 4.44 10.08
CA LYS A 133 4.50 5.04 8.79
C LYS A 133 3.00 5.35 8.71
N TRP A 134 2.16 4.42 9.14
CA TRP A 134 0.70 4.63 9.22
C TRP A 134 0.33 5.74 10.21
N ARG A 135 0.96 5.77 11.40
CA ARG A 135 0.73 6.82 12.39
C ARG A 135 1.14 8.22 11.91
N LYS A 136 2.18 8.35 11.08
CA LYS A 136 2.56 9.64 10.47
C LYS A 136 1.46 10.23 9.59
N LEU A 137 0.56 9.41 9.06
CA LEU A 137 -0.62 9.84 8.30
C LEU A 137 -1.85 10.08 9.20
N GLY A 138 -1.68 9.98 10.53
CA GLY A 138 -2.75 10.14 11.50
C GLY A 138 -3.74 8.96 11.54
N ILE A 139 -3.27 7.75 11.27
CA ILE A 139 -4.09 6.53 11.29
C ILE A 139 -3.60 5.63 12.44
N GLU A 140 -4.52 5.20 13.30
CA GLU A 140 -4.20 4.53 14.59
C GLU A 140 -4.67 3.08 14.73
#